data_AF-A0A2V7XW88-F1
#
_entry.id   AF-A0A2V7XW88-F1
#
_cell.length_a   1.000
_cell.length_b   1.000
_cell.length_c   1.000
_cell.angle_alpha   90.00
_cell.angle_beta   90.00
_cell.angle_gamma   90.00
#
_symmetry.space_group_name_H-M   'P 1'
#
loop_
_entity.id
_entity.type
_entity.pdbx_description
1 polymer ?
#
loop_
_entity_poly.entity_id
_entity_poly.type
_entity_poly.pdbx_seq_one_letter_code
_entity_poly.pdbx_strand_id
1 'polypeptide(L)'
;MTPRWLTVEKLVAELGEACASRYELAAAADAEVAAGTAVERAMDEATDAVTAVLRSPGGNDEIVGAAWIAIAQAHDSIARLRKAIERGRDLREQAQKLILHRVCGPGPPEVACRSGTSS
;
A
#
# COMPACT_ATOMS: atom_id res chain seq x y z
N MET A 1 18.03 26.88 -15.15
CA MET A 1 16.59 26.80 -15.42
C MET A 1 16.33 25.43 -16.01
N THR A 2 15.55 24.57 -15.35
CA THR A 2 15.32 23.20 -15.80
C THR A 2 14.33 23.21 -16.98
N PRO A 3 14.66 22.60 -18.12
CA PRO A 3 13.72 22.45 -19.22
C PRO A 3 12.40 21.79 -18.77
N ARG A 4 11.26 22.35 -19.20
CA ARG A 4 9.93 21.85 -18.82
C ARG A 4 9.72 20.38 -19.21
N TRP A 5 10.29 19.93 -20.32
CA TRP A 5 10.22 18.52 -20.76
C TRP A 5 10.85 17.56 -19.75
N LEU A 6 11.95 17.94 -19.08
CA LEU A 6 12.53 17.14 -17.99
C LEU A 6 11.60 17.04 -16.76
N THR A 7 10.76 18.06 -16.54
CA THR A 7 9.77 18.02 -15.45
C THR A 7 8.64 17.06 -15.78
N VAL A 8 8.20 17.04 -17.04
CA VAL A 8 7.19 16.08 -17.54
C VAL A 8 7.72 14.65 -17.48
N GLU A 9 8.96 14.41 -17.91
CA GLU A 9 9.60 13.09 -17.79
C GLU A 9 9.67 12.63 -16.33
N LYS A 10 10.04 13.51 -15.41
CA LYS A 10 10.07 13.19 -13.98
C LYS A 10 8.67 12.85 -13.45
N LEU A 11 7.64 13.61 -13.82
CA LEU A 11 6.25 13.32 -13.44
C LEU A 11 5.81 11.92 -13.91
N VAL A 12 6.13 11.55 -15.14
CA VAL A 12 5.80 10.23 -15.70
C VAL A 12 6.55 9.13 -14.96
N ALA A 13 7.84 9.34 -14.66
CA ALA A 13 8.63 8.37 -13.92
C ALA A 13 8.07 8.12 -12.50
N GLU A 14 7.69 9.18 -11.79
CA GLU A 14 7.15 9.09 -10.42
C GLU A 14 5.76 8.44 -10.42
N LEU A 15 4.91 8.75 -11.41
CA LEU A 15 3.64 8.04 -11.58
C LEU A 15 3.87 6.54 -11.86
N GLY A 16 4.92 6.21 -12.62
CA GLY A 16 5.34 4.83 -12.88
C GLY A 16 5.73 4.08 -11.61
N GLU A 17 6.48 4.73 -10.71
CA GLU A 17 6.85 4.18 -9.40
C GLU A 17 5.63 3.95 -8.50
N ALA A 18 4.70 4.90 -8.47
CA ALA A 18 3.44 4.77 -7.75
C ALA A 18 2.63 3.56 -8.27
N CYS A 19 2.54 3.40 -9.59
CA CYS A 19 1.88 2.27 -10.23
C CYS A 19 2.51 0.93 -9.82
N ALA A 20 3.84 0.82 -9.88
CA ALA A 20 4.56 -0.39 -9.50
C ALA A 20 4.30 -0.75 -8.02
N SER A 21 4.41 0.24 -7.12
CA SER A 21 4.14 0.08 -5.70
C SER A 21 2.70 -0.39 -5.42
N ARG A 22 1.71 0.10 -6.18
CA ARG A 22 0.32 -0.36 -6.07
C ARG A 22 0.18 -1.83 -6.44
N TYR A 23 0.80 -2.28 -7.53
CA TYR A 23 0.70 -3.68 -7.98
C TYR A 23 1.34 -4.66 -6.99
N GLU A 24 2.48 -4.30 -6.39
CA GLU A 24 3.09 -5.08 -5.32
C GLU A 24 2.16 -5.23 -4.11
N LEU A 25 1.44 -4.16 -3.75
CA LEU A 25 0.50 -4.19 -2.63
C LEU A 25 -0.78 -4.95 -2.94
N ALA A 26 -1.31 -4.83 -4.16
CA ALA A 26 -2.49 -5.57 -4.58
C ALA A 26 -2.26 -7.09 -4.49
N ALA A 27 -1.05 -7.56 -4.79
CA ALA A 27 -0.66 -8.96 -4.61
C ALA A 27 -0.57 -9.40 -3.13
N ALA A 28 -0.38 -8.47 -2.20
CA ALA A 28 -0.27 -8.74 -0.76
C ALA A 28 -1.57 -8.51 0.02
N ALA A 29 -2.55 -7.81 -0.57
CA ALA A 29 -3.70 -7.26 0.12
C ALA A 29 -5.03 -7.96 -0.24
N ASP A 30 -5.17 -9.24 0.11
CA ASP A 30 -6.47 -9.93 0.01
C ASP A 30 -7.50 -9.50 1.09
N ALA A 31 -7.18 -8.55 1.98
CA ALA A 31 -7.94 -8.36 3.24
C ALA A 31 -8.42 -6.93 3.58
N GLU A 32 -8.02 -5.87 2.88
CA GLU A 32 -8.39 -4.48 3.28
C GLU A 32 -9.06 -3.67 2.16
N VAL A 33 -10.32 -4.02 1.87
CA VAL A 33 -11.15 -3.41 0.81
C VAL A 33 -11.23 -1.88 0.92
N ALA A 34 -11.39 -1.32 2.13
CA ALA A 34 -11.58 0.12 2.31
C ALA A 34 -10.31 0.94 2.01
N ALA A 35 -9.14 0.47 2.45
CA ALA A 35 -7.88 1.15 2.16
C ALA A 35 -7.47 1.02 0.68
N GLY A 36 -7.85 -0.08 0.03
CA GLY A 36 -7.71 -0.25 -1.43
C GLY A 36 -8.45 0.82 -2.23
N THR A 37 -9.71 1.13 -1.89
CA THR A 37 -10.50 2.15 -2.62
C THR A 37 -9.91 3.56 -2.56
N ALA A 38 -9.27 3.93 -1.44
CA ALA A 38 -8.62 5.23 -1.31
C ALA A 38 -7.35 5.34 -2.18
N VAL A 39 -6.58 4.25 -2.29
CA VAL A 39 -5.41 4.16 -3.16
C VAL A 39 -5.83 4.21 -4.63
N GLU A 40 -6.87 3.47 -5.02
CA GLU A 40 -7.40 3.48 -6.39
C GLU A 40 -7.79 4.89 -6.82
N ARG A 41 -8.62 5.58 -6.02
CA ARG A 41 -9.02 6.95 -6.32
C ARG A 41 -7.83 7.91 -6.44
N ALA A 42 -6.88 7.86 -5.51
CA ALA A 42 -5.71 8.73 -5.57
C ALA A 42 -4.82 8.46 -6.81
N MET A 43 -4.77 7.21 -7.26
CA MET A 43 -4.05 6.81 -8.47
C MET A 43 -4.77 7.27 -9.74
N ASP A 44 -6.10 7.20 -9.77
CA ASP A 44 -6.90 7.75 -10.88
C ASP A 44 -6.69 9.27 -10.99
N GLU A 45 -6.77 9.99 -9.85
CA GLU A 45 -6.51 11.44 -9.78
C GLU A 45 -5.09 11.80 -10.25
N ALA A 46 -4.06 11.04 -9.85
CA ALA A 46 -2.68 11.23 -10.29
C ALA A 46 -2.51 10.98 -11.80
N THR A 47 -3.16 9.93 -12.32
CA THR A 47 -3.13 9.57 -13.74
C THR A 47 -3.80 10.63 -14.59
N ASP A 48 -4.96 11.13 -14.17
CA ASP A 48 -5.69 12.20 -14.84
C ASP A 48 -4.87 13.50 -14.86
N ALA A 49 -4.24 13.85 -13.74
CA ALA A 49 -3.42 15.06 -13.64
C ALA A 49 -2.18 14.99 -14.55
N VAL A 50 -1.47 13.86 -14.61
CA VAL A 50 -0.35 13.67 -15.54
C VAL A 50 -0.84 13.66 -16.99
N THR A 51 -1.98 13.05 -17.27
CA THR A 51 -2.59 13.07 -18.61
C THR A 51 -2.92 14.49 -19.05
N ALA A 52 -3.41 15.34 -18.15
CA ALA A 52 -3.66 16.75 -18.43
C ALA A 52 -2.37 17.52 -18.77
N VAL A 53 -1.26 17.24 -18.07
CA VAL A 53 0.07 17.80 -18.41
C VAL A 53 0.52 17.34 -19.80
N LEU A 54 0.36 16.06 -20.14
CA LEU A 54 0.77 15.50 -21.44
C LEU A 54 -0.06 16.03 -22.61
N ARG A 55 -1.34 16.33 -22.40
CA ARG A 55 -2.22 16.94 -23.42
C ARG A 55 -1.91 18.41 -23.69
N SER A 56 -1.27 19.10 -22.74
CA SER A 56 -0.87 20.50 -22.89
C SER A 56 0.57 20.72 -22.39
N PRO A 57 1.58 20.22 -23.13
CA PRO A 57 2.97 20.28 -22.69
C PRO A 57 3.50 21.73 -22.61
N GLY A 58 2.89 22.68 -23.33
CA GLY A 58 3.15 24.12 -23.21
C GLY A 58 2.21 24.88 -22.25
N GLY A 59 1.37 24.17 -21.49
CA GLY A 59 0.38 24.76 -20.59
C GLY A 59 0.95 25.46 -19.34
N ASN A 60 0.08 25.93 -18.46
CA ASN A 60 0.47 26.65 -17.24
C ASN A 60 1.28 25.75 -16.27
N ASP A 61 2.15 26.34 -15.48
CA ASP A 61 2.90 25.70 -14.39
C ASP A 61 1.96 25.18 -13.27
N GLU A 62 0.77 25.77 -13.13
CA GLU A 62 -0.25 25.30 -12.18
C GLU A 62 -0.68 23.84 -12.44
N ILE A 63 -0.77 23.42 -13.71
CA ILE A 63 -1.17 22.05 -14.07
C ILE A 63 -0.07 21.05 -13.68
N VAL A 64 1.20 21.46 -13.84
CA VAL A 64 2.36 20.68 -13.40
C VAL A 64 2.38 20.56 -11.88
N GLY A 65 2.07 21.66 -11.16
CA GLY A 65 1.95 21.65 -9.70
C GLY A 65 0.82 20.73 -9.22
N ALA A 66 -0.34 20.77 -9.87
CA ALA A 66 -1.47 19.88 -9.55
C ALA A 66 -1.09 18.40 -9.75
N ALA A 67 -0.37 18.07 -10.82
CA ALA A 67 0.12 16.71 -11.05
C ALA A 67 1.08 16.23 -9.95
N TRP A 68 2.00 17.09 -9.49
CA TRP A 68 2.88 16.76 -8.37
C TRP A 68 2.12 16.49 -7.08
N ILE A 69 1.10 17.30 -6.77
CA ILE A 69 0.27 17.12 -5.58
C ILE A 69 -0.49 15.79 -5.67
N ALA A 70 -1.08 15.48 -6.82
CA ALA A 70 -1.84 14.24 -7.00
C ALA A 70 -0.93 12.99 -6.88
N ILE A 71 0.27 13.00 -7.46
CA ILE A 71 1.26 11.92 -7.29
C ILE A 71 1.66 11.78 -5.82
N ALA A 72 1.92 12.88 -5.11
CA ALA A 72 2.26 12.83 -3.70
C ALA A 72 1.12 12.23 -2.85
N GLN A 73 -0.14 12.55 -3.15
CA GLN A 73 -1.32 11.97 -2.50
C GLN A 73 -1.46 10.47 -2.78
N ALA A 74 -1.12 10.02 -3.98
CA ALA A 74 -1.07 8.61 -4.33
C ALA A 74 0.00 7.87 -3.50
N HIS A 75 1.22 8.39 -3.42
CA HIS A 75 2.30 7.83 -2.59
C HIS A 75 1.93 7.76 -1.11
N ASP A 76 1.33 8.81 -0.56
CA ASP A 76 0.90 8.86 0.84
C ASP A 76 -0.22 7.84 1.13
N SER A 77 -1.15 7.65 0.18
CA SER A 77 -2.20 6.64 0.29
C SER A 77 -1.65 5.21 0.23
N ILE A 78 -0.69 4.95 -0.66
CA ILE A 78 0.07 3.69 -0.74
C ILE A 78 0.81 3.40 0.57
N ALA A 79 1.48 4.41 1.14
CA ALA A 79 2.20 4.27 2.41
C ALA A 79 1.24 3.97 3.57
N ARG A 80 0.06 4.60 3.60
CA ARG A 80 -0.98 4.28 4.59
C ARG A 80 -1.49 2.85 4.46
N LEU A 81 -1.71 2.36 3.24
CA LEU A 81 -2.12 0.97 2.99
C LEU A 81 -1.04 -0.02 3.45
N ARG A 82 0.24 0.21 3.12
CA ARG A 82 1.37 -0.60 3.62
C ARG A 82 1.33 -0.76 5.14
N LYS A 83 1.20 0.37 5.84
CA LYS A 83 1.14 0.39 7.30
C LYS A 83 -0.07 -0.34 7.87
N ALA A 84 -1.21 -0.28 7.18
CA ALA A 84 -2.43 -0.97 7.59
C ALA A 84 -2.28 -2.49 7.44
N ILE A 85 -1.72 -2.95 6.31
CA ILE A 85 -1.37 -4.36 6.08
C ILE A 85 -0.41 -4.90 7.15
N GLU A 86 0.65 -4.16 7.48
CA GLU A 86 1.61 -4.51 8.54
C GLU A 86 0.91 -4.67 9.89
N ARG A 87 0.11 -3.68 10.30
CA ARG A 87 -0.67 -3.75 11.54
C ARG A 87 -1.63 -4.94 11.56
N GLY A 88 -2.29 -5.22 10.43
CA GLY A 88 -3.18 -6.37 10.29
C GLY A 88 -2.44 -7.71 10.40
N ARG A 89 -1.18 -7.78 9.97
CA ARG A 89 -0.31 -8.95 10.16
C ARG A 89 0.07 -9.11 11.64
N ASP A 90 0.50 -8.05 12.30
CA ASP A 90 0.89 -8.07 13.71
C ASP A 90 -0.27 -8.51 14.61
N LEU A 91 -1.47 -7.97 14.37
CA LEU A 91 -2.67 -8.35 15.13
C LEU A 91 -3.04 -9.82 14.94
N ARG A 92 -2.91 -10.36 13.71
CA ARG A 92 -3.14 -11.79 13.45
C ARG A 92 -2.14 -12.67 14.17
N GLU A 93 -0.86 -12.28 14.17
CA GLU A 93 0.18 -13.02 14.89
C GLU A 93 -0.06 -13.01 16.41
N GLN A 94 -0.44 -11.86 16.97
CA GLN A 94 -0.80 -11.75 18.38
C GLN A 94 -2.03 -12.60 18.73
N ALA A 95 -3.07 -12.57 17.91
CA ALA A 95 -4.26 -13.39 18.09
C ALA A 95 -3.91 -14.89 18.05
N GLN A 96 -3.05 -15.33 17.13
CA GLN A 96 -2.60 -16.71 17.03
C GLN A 96 -1.82 -17.14 18.29
N LYS A 97 -0.92 -16.29 18.81
CA LYS A 97 -0.21 -16.52 20.08
C LYS A 97 -1.15 -16.68 21.26
N LEU A 98 -2.18 -15.84 21.37
CA LEU A 98 -3.19 -15.92 22.42
C LEU A 98 -4.04 -17.19 22.32
N ILE A 99 -4.43 -17.59 21.11
CA ILE A 99 -5.16 -18.85 20.88
C ILE A 99 -4.30 -20.05 21.28
N LEU A 100 -3.03 -20.09 20.86
CA LEU A 100 -2.07 -21.14 21.23
C LEU A 100 -1.87 -21.22 22.75
N HIS A 101 -1.71 -20.08 23.44
CA HIS A 101 -1.59 -20.05 24.90
C HIS A 101 -2.86 -20.54 25.62
N ARG A 102 -4.05 -20.25 25.05
CA ARG A 102 -5.33 -20.71 25.60
C ARG A 102 -5.57 -22.21 25.36
N VAL A 103 -5.11 -22.75 24.24
CA VAL A 103 -5.24 -24.18 23.89
C VAL A 103 -4.20 -25.04 24.64
N CYS A 104 -2.99 -24.54 24.87
CA CYS A 104 -1.91 -25.29 25.53
C CYS A 104 -1.80 -25.08 27.05
N GLY A 105 -2.50 -24.08 27.63
CA GLY A 105 -2.45 -23.76 29.06
C GLY A 105 -1.09 -23.21 29.53
N PRO A 106 -1.03 -22.50 30.68
CA PRO A 106 0.23 -22.06 31.29
C PRO A 106 0.85 -23.23 32.05
N GLY A 107 1.40 -24.20 31.33
CA GLY A 107 2.13 -25.34 31.89
C GLY A 107 3.53 -25.44 31.30
N PRO A 108 4.56 -25.83 32.06
CA PRO A 108 5.92 -25.99 31.53
C PRO A 108 5.93 -27.00 30.37
N PRO A 109 6.84 -26.83 29.39
CA PRO A 109 6.78 -27.49 28.07
C PRO A 109 7.04 -29.01 28.06
N GLU A 110 6.93 -29.72 29.19
CA GLU A 110 7.40 -31.12 29.26
C GLU A 110 6.32 -32.21 29.18
N VAL A 111 5.01 -31.93 29.25
CA VAL A 111 4.04 -33.06 29.39
C VAL A 111 2.77 -33.01 28.52
N ALA A 112 2.40 -31.89 27.89
CA ALA A 112 1.04 -31.75 27.35
C ALA A 112 0.78 -32.19 25.89
N CYS A 113 1.69 -32.91 25.22
CA CYS A 113 1.46 -33.42 23.85
C CYS A 113 1.57 -34.95 23.72
N ARG A 114 1.34 -35.71 24.80
CA ARG A 114 1.43 -37.18 24.76
C ARG A 114 0.22 -37.84 25.41
N SER A 115 -0.97 -37.69 24.80
CA SER A 115 -2.14 -38.51 25.15
C SER A 115 -3.11 -38.60 23.99
N GLY A 116 -2.69 -39.28 22.92
CA GLY A 116 -3.57 -39.92 21.95
C GLY A 116 -3.29 -41.41 21.97
N THR A 117 -3.60 -42.07 23.09
CA THR A 117 -3.51 -43.53 23.25
C THR A 117 -4.68 -44.21 22.55
N SER A 118 -4.33 -45.18 21.71
CA SER A 118 -4.92 -46.51 21.56
C SER A 118 -6.42 -46.69 21.84
N SER A 119 -7.13 -47.13 20.80
CA SER A 119 -7.95 -48.34 20.85
C SER A 119 -7.95 -49.00 19.47
#